data_AF-A0A9E8KPM4-F1
#
_entry.id   AF-A0A9E8KPM4-F1
#
_cell.length_a   1.000
_cell.length_b   1.000
_cell.length_c   1.000
_cell.angle_alpha   90.00
_cell.angle_beta   90.00
_cell.angle_gamma   90.00
#
_symmetry.space_group_name_H-M   'P 1'
#
loop_
_entity.id
_entity.type
_entity.pdbx_description
1 polymer ?
#
loop_
_entity_poly.entity_id
_entity_poly.type
_entity_poly.pdbx_seq_one_letter_code
_entity_poly.pdbx_strand_id
1 'polypeptide(L)' 'MMTTLEAQKMRLLEELRQAHEQIALIKVQPYPDFKILNYYMDTVRRNTQLVEMIDTHLFEDERQRGCAG' A
#
# COMPACT_ATOMS: atom_id res chain seq x y z
N MET A 1 -7.87 -16.40 -11.81
CA MET A 1 -8.98 -15.61 -11.24
C MET A 1 -8.40 -14.86 -10.07
N MET A 2 -8.54 -13.53 -10.03
CA MET A 2 -7.98 -12.73 -8.94
C MET A 2 -8.82 -12.94 -7.67
N THR A 3 -8.17 -13.29 -6.57
CA THR A 3 -8.78 -13.39 -5.25
C THR A 3 -9.16 -12.00 -4.75
N THR A 4 -10.13 -11.94 -3.83
CA THR A 4 -10.50 -10.69 -3.16
C THR A 4 -9.30 -10.04 -2.46
N LEU A 5 -8.39 -10.85 -1.93
CA LEU A 5 -7.19 -10.39 -1.22
C LEU A 5 -6.17 -9.74 -2.18
N GLU A 6 -5.95 -10.34 -3.34
CA GLU A 6 -5.12 -9.73 -4.40
C GLU A 6 -5.72 -8.42 -4.91
N ALA A 7 -7.05 -8.36 -5.10
CA ALA A 7 -7.74 -7.13 -5.51
C ALA A 7 -7.59 -6.02 -4.46
N GLN A 8 -7.66 -6.36 -3.17
CA GLN A 8 -7.40 -5.42 -2.07
C GLN A 8 -5.96 -4.93 -2.07
N LYS A 9 -4.98 -5.81 -2.30
CA LYS A 9 -3.57 -5.43 -2.45
C LYS A 9 -3.39 -4.41 -3.59
N MET A 10 -3.96 -4.67 -4.76
CA MET A 10 -3.85 -3.76 -5.90
C MET A 10 -4.42 -2.38 -5.60
N ARG A 11 -5.55 -2.31 -4.89
CA ARG A 11 -6.12 -1.04 -4.47
C ARG A 11 -5.19 -0.28 -3.51
N LEU A 12 -4.62 -0.97 -2.52
CA LEU A 12 -3.67 -0.36 -1.58
C LEU A 12 -2.41 0.15 -2.29
N LEU A 13 -1.92 -0.58 -3.30
CA LEU A 13 -0.78 -0.16 -4.11
C LEU A 13 -1.09 1.10 -4.93
N GLU A 14 -2.30 1.22 -5.48
CA GLU A 14 -2.72 2.42 -6.19
C GLU A 14 -2.88 3.61 -5.23
N GLU A 15 -3.45 3.40 -4.04
CA GLU A 15 -3.52 4.43 -2.99
C GLU A 15 -2.12 4.87 -2.54
N LEU A 16 -1.16 3.94 -2.44
CA LEU A 16 0.24 4.25 -2.17
C LEU A 16 0.85 5.11 -3.27
N ARG A 17 0.65 4.75 -4.55
CA ARG A 17 1.15 5.52 -5.69
C ARG A 17 0.63 6.97 -5.64
N GLN A 18 -0.68 7.13 -5.44
CA GLN A 18 -1.31 8.44 -5.34
C GLN A 18 -0.79 9.24 -4.14
N ALA A 19 -0.63 8.62 -2.97
CA ALA A 19 -0.12 9.30 -1.78
C ALA A 19 1.33 9.79 -1.98
N HIS A 20 2.20 9.00 -2.63
CA HIS A 20 3.56 9.43 -2.96
C HIS A 20 3.58 10.61 -3.93
N GLU A 21 2.69 10.62 -4.93
CA GLU A 21 2.55 11.76 -5.86
C GLU A 21 2.12 13.03 -5.12
N GLN A 22 1.14 12.93 -4.22
CA GLN A 22 0.70 14.07 -3.43
C GLN A 22 1.79 14.60 -2.49
N ILE A 23 2.56 13.71 -1.85
CA ILE A 23 3.72 14.10 -1.04
C ILE A 23 4.74 14.87 -1.88
N ALA A 24 5.06 14.39 -3.07
CA ALA A 24 5.99 15.06 -3.97
C ALA A 24 5.50 16.45 -4.37
N LEU A 25 4.21 16.57 -4.72
CA LEU A 25 3.58 17.86 -5.06
C LEU A 25 3.56 18.85 -3.88
N ILE A 26 3.32 18.39 -2.66
CA ILE A 26 3.30 19.26 -1.47
C ILE A 26 4.71 19.75 -1.14
N LYS A 27 5.72 18.88 -1.24
CA LYS A 27 7.12 19.22 -0.91
C LYS A 27 7.73 20.28 -1.81
N VAL A 28 7.25 20.43 -3.05
CA VAL A 28 7.73 21.45 -3.98
C VAL A 28 7.02 22.80 -3.84
N GLN A 29 6.00 22.90 -2.99
CA GLN A 29 5.29 24.16 -2.77
C GLN A 29 6.16 25.15 -1.98
N PRO A 30 6.06 26.47 -2.25
CA PRO A 30 6.77 27.49 -1.48
C PRO A 30 6.38 27.52 0.00
N TYR A 31 5.14 27.18 0.32
CA TYR A 31 4.60 27.09 1.67
C TYR A 31 3.81 25.78 1.84
N PRO A 32 4.49 24.65 2.10
CA PRO A 32 3.84 23.35 2.20
C PRO A 32 2.84 23.29 3.36
N ASP A 33 1.65 22.75 3.10
CA ASP A 33 0.71 22.39 4.18
C ASP A 33 1.20 21.11 4.88
N PHE A 34 1.85 21.27 6.03
CA PHE A 34 2.37 20.17 6.83
C PHE A 34 1.28 19.25 7.38
N LYS A 35 0.04 19.74 7.58
CA LYS A 35 -1.06 18.89 8.05
C LYS A 35 -1.45 17.90 6.96
N ILE A 36 -1.54 18.37 5.72
CA ILE A 36 -1.81 17.51 4.56
C ILE A 36 -0.63 16.58 4.28
N LEU A 37 0.61 17.07 4.42
CA LEU A 37 1.81 16.24 4.26
C LEU A 37 1.82 15.08 5.26
N ASN A 38 1.55 15.35 6.54
CA ASN A 38 1.50 14.33 7.58
C ASN A 38 0.42 13.29 7.29
N TYR A 39 -0.77 13.73 6.84
CA TYR A 39 -1.85 12.81 6.45
C TYR A 39 -1.39 11.80 5.37
N TYR A 40 -0.71 12.26 4.32
CA TYR A 40 -0.22 11.35 3.27
C TYR A 40 0.94 10.49 3.75
N MET A 41 1.82 10.99 4.61
CA MET A 41 2.88 10.17 5.22
C MET A 41 2.30 9.04 6.09
N ASP A 42 1.27 9.33 6.88
CA ASP A 42 0.56 8.33 7.69
C ASP A 42 -0.16 7.30 6.80
N THR A 43 -0.76 7.77 5.70
CA THR A 43 -1.39 6.92 4.69
C THR A 43 -0.39 5.96 4.06
N VAL A 44 0.78 6.46 3.66
CA VAL A 44 1.87 5.63 3.11
C VAL A 44 2.29 4.58 4.12
N ARG A 45 2.59 4.99 5.36
CA ARG A 45 3.01 4.07 6.42
C ARG A 45 1.99 2.95 6.64
N ARG A 46 0.71 3.30 6.81
CA ARG A 46 -0.37 2.34 7.05
C ARG A 46 -0.54 1.38 5.86
N ASN A 47 -0.62 1.91 4.65
CA ASN A 47 -0.91 1.08 3.48
C ASN A 47 0.27 0.15 3.15
N THR A 48 1.52 0.58 3.36
CA THR A 48 2.69 -0.30 3.26
C THR A 48 2.59 -1.49 4.22
N GLN A 49 2.27 -1.24 5.50
CA GLN A 49 2.09 -2.31 6.48
C GLN A 49 0.98 -3.29 6.08
N LEU A 50 -0.15 -2.80 5.55
CA LEU A 50 -1.23 -3.65 5.08
C LEU A 50 -0.81 -4.51 3.87
N VAL A 51 -0.06 -3.94 2.93
CA VAL A 51 0.45 -4.69 1.77
C VAL A 51 1.42 -5.79 2.22
N GLU A 52 2.35 -5.49 3.14
CA GLU A 52 3.29 -6.49 3.69
C GLU A 52 2.56 -7.65 4.40
N MET A 53 1.51 -7.33 5.17
CA MET A 53 0.67 -8.35 5.79
C MET A 53 -0.04 -9.20 4.74
N ILE A 54 -0.63 -8.60 3.71
CA ILE A 54 -1.29 -9.33 2.64
C ILE A 54 -0.30 -10.25 1.91
N ASP A 55 0.91 -9.76 1.63
CA ASP A 55 1.95 -10.54 0.95
C ASP A 55 2.39 -11.75 1.76
N THR A 56 2.49 -11.59 3.07
CA THR A 56 2.77 -12.71 3.98
C THR A 56 1.68 -13.79 3.88
N HIS A 57 0.40 -13.39 3.89
CA HIS A 57 -0.72 -14.34 3.80
C HIS A 57 -0.80 -15.02 2.43
N LEU A 58 -0.63 -14.25 1.34
CA LEU A 58 -0.63 -14.80 -0.01
C LEU A 58 0.50 -15.82 -0.20
N PHE A 59 1.69 -15.51 0.30
CA PHE A 59 2.84 -16.42 0.23
C PHE A 59 2.64 -17.70 1.06
N GLU A 60 2.03 -17.59 2.25
CA GLU A 60 1.69 -18.75 3.07
C GLU A 60 0.63 -19.65 2.39
N ASP A 61 -0.40 -19.05 1.79
CA ASP A 61 -1.41 -19.76 1.00
C ASP A 61 -0.78 -20.52 -0.19
N GLU A 62 0.15 -19.90 -0.90
CA GLU A 62 0.89 -20.54 -2.01
C GLU A 62 1.71 -21.75 -1.54
N ARG A 63 2.41 -21.61 -0.40
CA ARG A 63 3.17 -22.72 0.18
C ARG A 63 2.29 -23.89 0.60
N GLN A 64 1.13 -23.61 1.22
CA GLN A 64 0.21 -24.67 1.62
C GLN A 64 -0.39 -25.42 0.43
N ARG A 65 -0.67 -24.71 -0.68
CA ARG A 65 -1.13 -25.34 -1.93
C ARG A 65 -0.04 -26.17 -2.61
N GLY A 66 1.23 -25.76 -2.51
CA GLY A 66 2.37 -26.48 -3.11
C GLY A 66 2.78 -27.77 -2.39
N CYS A 67 2.48 -27.91 -1.10
CA CYS A 67 2.81 -29.12 -0.31
C CYS A 67 1.73 -30.21 -0.34
N ALA A 68 0.63 -30.01 -1.07
CA ALA A 68 -0.46 -30.98 -1.21
C ALA A 68 -0.36 -31.88 -2.46
N GLY A 69 0.83 -31.97 -3.07
CA GLY A 69 1.11 -32.76 -4.28
C GLY A 69 2.01 -33.97 -4.02
#